data_AF-A0A9X2YIB5-F1
#
_entry.id   AF-A0A9X2YIB5-F1
#
_cell.length_a   1.000
_cell.length_b   1.000
_cell.length_c   1.000
_cell.angle_alpha   90.00
_cell.angle_beta   90.00
_cell.angle_gamma   90.00
#
_symmetry.space_group_name_H-M   'P 1'
#
loop_
_entity.id
_entity.type
_entity.pdbx_description
1 polymer ?
#
loop_
_entity_poly.entity_id
_entity_poly.type
_entity_poly.pdbx_seq_one_letter_code
_entity_poly.pdbx_strand_id
1 'polypeptide(L)'
;MRDRGVVADVVPTPELLDRMLAQKPRCWPWAAYASVLFQHWAALEERKVIQVLGEPVGPPTGWLESGAEVAAFVAHQVRAVDAIVMEAGAFLRSPLFLAVFGAPDDESTADAAGIVRAGRRLSGYYARLLEAAEECRRQAVADDDAPLLADCIRFVNQPLQDFNGYLNDVLERLEHQQKRAVAGRRPLTLPPLPLPVTTDDGVIWSILDRLQVVD
;
A
#
# COMPACT_ATOMS: atom_id res chain seq x y z
N MET A 1 -29.36 -29.63 -10.20
CA MET A 1 -27.90 -29.39 -10.23
C MET A 1 -27.69 -27.91 -10.00
N ARG A 2 -27.18 -27.49 -8.83
CA ARG A 2 -26.81 -26.07 -8.65
C ARG A 2 -25.60 -25.81 -9.52
N ASP A 3 -25.74 -24.89 -10.46
CA ASP A 3 -24.65 -24.40 -11.28
C ASP A 3 -23.50 -23.98 -10.36
N ARG A 4 -22.40 -24.74 -10.38
CA ARG A 4 -21.18 -24.42 -9.63
C ARG A 4 -20.44 -23.37 -10.45
N GLY A 5 -21.08 -22.21 -10.62
CA GLY A 5 -20.58 -21.13 -11.47
C GLY A 5 -19.11 -20.82 -11.17
N VAL A 6 -18.39 -20.42 -12.21
CA VAL A 6 -16.96 -20.10 -12.17
C VAL A 6 -16.69 -19.11 -11.02
N VAL A 7 -15.65 -19.39 -10.24
CA VAL A 7 -15.17 -18.53 -9.16
C VAL A 7 -14.04 -17.67 -9.71
N ALA A 8 -14.09 -16.37 -9.43
CA ALA A 8 -13.10 -15.40 -9.86
C ALA A 8 -11.75 -15.67 -9.18
N ASP A 9 -10.65 -15.45 -9.91
CA ASP A 9 -9.28 -15.55 -9.40
C ASP A 9 -8.48 -14.30 -9.76
N VAL A 10 -7.33 -14.06 -9.11
CA VAL A 10 -6.48 -12.89 -9.40
C VAL A 10 -5.94 -13.00 -10.83
N VAL A 11 -6.09 -11.93 -11.62
CA VAL A 11 -5.65 -11.90 -13.02
C VAL A 11 -4.49 -10.93 -13.24
N PRO A 12 -3.45 -11.34 -14.00
CA PRO A 12 -2.21 -10.57 -14.09
C PRO A 12 -2.25 -9.42 -15.10
N THR A 13 -3.27 -9.32 -15.96
CA THR A 13 -3.31 -8.30 -17.02
C THR A 13 -4.62 -7.50 -17.03
N PRO A 14 -4.60 -6.25 -17.55
CA PRO A 14 -5.81 -5.43 -17.70
C PRO A 14 -6.87 -6.10 -18.57
N GLU A 15 -6.49 -6.79 -19.64
CA GLU A 15 -7.44 -7.43 -20.56
C GLU A 15 -8.19 -8.59 -19.89
N LEU A 16 -7.50 -9.33 -19.02
CA LEU A 16 -8.14 -10.40 -18.23
C LEU A 16 -9.04 -9.82 -17.15
N LEU A 17 -8.67 -8.67 -16.58
CA LEU A 17 -9.52 -7.94 -15.64
C LEU A 17 -10.80 -7.46 -16.33
N ASP A 18 -10.71 -6.87 -17.51
CA ASP A 18 -11.87 -6.42 -18.28
C ASP A 18 -12.84 -7.59 -18.58
N ARG A 19 -12.31 -8.77 -18.92
CA ARG A 19 -13.13 -9.98 -19.09
C ARG A 19 -13.81 -10.39 -17.80
N MET A 20 -13.11 -10.36 -16.66
CA MET A 20 -13.72 -10.66 -15.35
C MET A 20 -14.83 -9.67 -15.02
N LEU A 21 -14.62 -8.38 -15.23
CA LEU A 21 -15.61 -7.33 -14.96
C LEU A 21 -16.84 -7.45 -15.86
N ALA A 22 -16.69 -7.97 -17.08
CA ALA A 22 -17.80 -8.26 -17.98
C ALA A 22 -18.59 -9.52 -17.56
N GLN A 23 -17.89 -10.58 -17.14
CA GLN A 23 -18.51 -11.88 -16.80
C GLN A 23 -19.08 -11.92 -15.38
N LYS A 24 -18.51 -11.13 -14.46
CA LYS A 24 -18.84 -11.08 -13.03
C LYS A 24 -19.00 -12.47 -12.37
N PRO A 25 -17.98 -13.35 -12.44
CA PRO A 25 -18.00 -14.64 -11.75
C PRO A 25 -18.14 -14.47 -10.22
N ARG A 26 -18.39 -15.56 -9.49
CA ARG A 26 -18.54 -15.47 -8.02
C ARG A 26 -17.24 -14.96 -7.40
N CYS A 27 -17.34 -14.09 -6.38
CA CYS A 27 -16.20 -13.43 -5.73
C CYS A 27 -15.47 -12.39 -6.62
N TRP A 28 -16.04 -12.00 -7.78
CA TRP A 28 -15.40 -11.03 -8.66
C TRP A 28 -15.05 -9.68 -8.01
N PRO A 29 -15.80 -9.13 -7.03
CA PRO A 29 -15.45 -7.81 -6.50
C PRO A 29 -14.08 -7.79 -5.82
N TRP A 30 -13.82 -8.80 -4.99
CA TRP A 30 -12.55 -8.97 -4.30
C TRP A 30 -11.44 -9.44 -5.23
N ALA A 31 -11.73 -10.32 -6.20
CA ALA A 31 -10.75 -10.74 -7.19
C ALA A 31 -10.32 -9.58 -8.10
N ALA A 32 -11.24 -8.72 -8.52
CA ALA A 32 -10.95 -7.53 -9.31
C ALA A 32 -10.09 -6.54 -8.51
N TYR A 33 -10.44 -6.28 -7.25
CA TYR A 33 -9.65 -5.43 -6.38
C TYR A 33 -8.22 -5.95 -6.21
N ALA A 34 -8.06 -7.23 -5.86
CA ALA A 34 -6.77 -7.89 -5.72
C ALA A 34 -5.97 -7.88 -7.03
N SER A 35 -6.63 -8.07 -8.19
CA SER A 35 -5.99 -7.99 -9.51
C SER A 35 -5.43 -6.61 -9.81
N VAL A 36 -6.17 -5.55 -9.48
CA VAL A 36 -5.69 -4.17 -9.67
C VAL A 36 -4.48 -3.90 -8.79
N LEU A 37 -4.52 -4.30 -7.51
CA LEU A 37 -3.38 -4.15 -6.61
C LEU A 37 -2.16 -4.93 -7.12
N PHE A 38 -2.35 -6.20 -7.47
CA PHE A 38 -1.30 -7.06 -8.00
C PHE A 38 -0.64 -6.47 -9.25
N GLN A 39 -1.44 -6.00 -10.22
CA GLN A 39 -0.94 -5.40 -11.45
C GLN A 39 -0.09 -4.14 -11.19
N HIS A 40 -0.52 -3.28 -10.26
CA HIS A 40 0.25 -2.08 -9.93
C HIS A 40 1.50 -2.42 -9.11
N TRP A 41 1.42 -3.39 -8.20
CA TRP A 41 2.59 -3.86 -7.46
C TRP A 41 3.65 -4.44 -8.38
N ALA A 42 3.23 -5.27 -9.35
CA ALA A 42 4.13 -5.85 -10.34
C ALA A 42 4.83 -4.76 -11.18
N ALA A 43 4.13 -3.66 -11.51
CA ALA A 43 4.72 -2.53 -12.21
C ALA A 43 5.76 -1.75 -11.38
N LEU A 44 5.75 -1.90 -10.05
CA LEU A 44 6.70 -1.27 -9.13
C LEU A 44 7.78 -2.24 -8.63
N GLU A 45 7.78 -3.49 -9.09
CA GLU A 45 8.61 -4.56 -8.52
C GLU A 45 10.11 -4.26 -8.58
N GLU A 46 10.60 -3.77 -9.71
CA GLU A 46 12.01 -3.39 -9.87
C GLU A 46 12.43 -2.34 -8.83
N ARG A 47 11.64 -1.28 -8.70
CA ARG A 47 11.89 -0.20 -7.73
C ARG A 47 11.86 -0.70 -6.29
N LYS A 48 10.91 -1.59 -5.97
CA LYS A 48 10.81 -2.22 -4.64
C LYS A 48 12.03 -3.07 -4.32
N VAL A 49 12.47 -3.89 -5.26
CA VAL A 49 13.65 -4.75 -5.10
C VAL A 49 14.89 -3.87 -4.84
N ILE A 50 15.07 -2.84 -5.66
CA ILE A 50 16.15 -1.85 -5.47
C ILE A 50 16.07 -1.21 -4.08
N GLN A 51 14.87 -0.80 -3.65
CA GLN A 51 14.65 -0.18 -2.34
C GLN A 51 15.05 -1.11 -1.19
N VAL A 52 14.63 -2.39 -1.25
CA VAL A 52 14.87 -3.40 -0.21
C VAL A 52 16.32 -3.86 -0.17
N LEU A 53 16.95 -4.08 -1.32
CA LEU A 53 18.33 -4.58 -1.38
C LEU A 53 19.34 -3.55 -0.89
N GLY A 54 18.96 -2.27 -0.78
CA GLY A 54 19.87 -1.20 -0.39
C GLY A 54 21.02 -1.02 -1.37
N GLU A 55 20.94 -1.61 -2.59
CA GLU A 55 21.97 -1.46 -3.61
C GLU A 55 22.16 0.02 -3.91
N PRO A 56 23.42 0.52 -3.96
CA PRO A 56 23.68 1.91 -4.28
C PRO A 56 23.15 2.17 -5.69
N VAL A 57 22.05 2.91 -5.77
CA VAL A 57 21.51 3.44 -7.04
C VAL A 57 22.43 4.58 -7.42
N GLY A 58 23.64 4.24 -7.86
CA GLY A 58 24.68 5.21 -8.16
C GLY A 58 25.11 6.04 -6.95
N PRO A 59 25.95 7.07 -7.19
CA PRO A 59 26.28 8.05 -6.18
C PRO A 59 25.04 8.84 -5.75
N PRO A 60 24.97 9.33 -4.50
CA PRO A 60 23.95 10.28 -4.06
C PRO A 60 23.79 11.40 -5.08
N THR A 61 22.55 11.70 -5.44
CA THR A 61 22.25 12.77 -6.42
C THR A 61 22.03 14.11 -5.75
N GLY A 62 21.90 14.13 -4.43
CA GLY A 62 21.81 15.33 -3.60
C GLY A 62 22.76 15.26 -2.41
N TRP A 63 23.20 16.44 -1.97
CA TRP A 63 24.00 16.61 -0.77
C TRP A 63 23.35 17.69 0.08
N LEU A 64 23.09 17.39 1.36
CA LEU A 64 22.59 18.36 2.33
C LEU A 64 23.80 18.89 3.09
N GLU A 65 24.04 20.20 2.98
CA GLU A 65 25.30 20.87 3.38
C GLU A 65 25.35 21.20 4.87
N SER A 66 24.22 21.20 5.55
CA SER A 66 24.14 21.56 6.98
C SER A 66 23.11 20.74 7.75
N GLY A 67 23.32 20.60 9.06
CA GLY A 67 22.35 19.95 9.95
C GLY A 67 20.95 20.57 9.86
N ALA A 68 20.83 21.89 9.62
CA ALA A 68 19.55 22.56 9.41
C ALA A 68 18.84 22.09 8.14
N GLU A 69 19.58 21.87 7.04
CA GLU A 69 19.03 21.29 5.81
C GLU A 69 18.62 19.84 6.01
N VAL A 70 19.42 19.05 6.74
CA VAL A 70 19.07 17.67 7.11
C VAL A 70 17.79 17.63 7.95
N ALA A 71 17.69 18.48 8.97
CA ALA A 71 16.51 18.57 9.82
C ALA A 71 15.27 18.99 9.03
N ALA A 72 15.39 20.00 8.15
CA ALA A 72 14.29 20.44 7.30
C ALA A 72 13.83 19.33 6.34
N PHE A 73 14.78 18.61 5.74
CA PHE A 73 14.51 17.48 4.86
C PHE A 73 13.81 16.35 5.61
N VAL A 74 14.35 15.90 6.75
CA VAL A 74 13.76 14.82 7.55
C VAL A 74 12.36 15.21 8.04
N ALA A 75 12.17 16.43 8.52
CA ALA A 75 10.85 16.91 8.94
C ALA A 75 9.85 16.95 7.77
N HIS A 76 10.29 17.29 6.56
CA HIS A 76 9.46 17.21 5.36
C HIS A 76 9.04 15.77 5.05
N GLN A 77 9.99 14.82 5.06
CA GLN A 77 9.71 13.42 4.77
C GLN A 77 8.77 12.78 5.80
N VAL A 78 8.99 13.05 7.10
CA VAL A 78 8.11 12.55 8.17
C VAL A 78 6.68 13.03 7.97
N ARG A 79 6.48 14.33 7.69
CA ARG A 79 5.15 14.90 7.40
C ARG A 79 4.52 14.32 6.13
N ALA A 80 5.32 14.11 5.09
CA ALA A 80 4.84 13.53 3.83
C ALA A 80 4.32 12.10 4.04
N VAL A 81 5.07 11.27 4.77
CA VAL A 81 4.69 9.89 5.10
C VAL A 81 3.44 9.86 5.99
N ASP A 82 3.40 10.67 7.05
CA ASP A 82 2.24 10.76 7.94
C ASP A 82 0.96 11.13 7.17
N ALA A 83 1.05 12.13 6.29
CA ALA A 83 -0.07 12.53 5.44
C ALA A 83 -0.54 11.38 4.53
N ILE A 84 0.37 10.65 3.89
CA ILE A 84 0.02 9.52 3.02
C ILE A 84 -0.68 8.40 3.81
N VAL A 85 -0.13 8.02 4.97
CA VAL A 85 -0.66 6.95 5.81
C VAL A 85 -2.05 7.34 6.36
N MET A 86 -2.21 8.59 6.80
CA MET A 86 -3.49 9.11 7.28
C MET A 86 -4.54 9.14 6.18
N GLU A 87 -4.19 9.61 4.98
CA GLU A 87 -5.08 9.60 3.81
C GLU A 87 -5.50 8.17 3.42
N ALA A 88 -4.55 7.23 3.39
CA ALA A 88 -4.81 5.83 3.07
C ALA A 88 -5.71 5.16 4.11
N GLY A 89 -5.41 5.35 5.39
CA GLY A 89 -6.21 4.82 6.49
C GLY A 89 -7.63 5.40 6.51
N ALA A 90 -7.78 6.70 6.30
CA ALA A 90 -9.09 7.35 6.21
C ALA A 90 -9.89 6.84 5.00
N PHE A 91 -9.23 6.65 3.86
CA PHE A 91 -9.85 6.10 2.66
C PHE A 91 -10.38 4.67 2.89
N LEU A 92 -9.56 3.78 3.46
CA LEU A 92 -9.95 2.39 3.73
C LEU A 92 -11.06 2.25 4.78
N ARG A 93 -11.15 3.19 5.73
CA ARG A 93 -12.25 3.28 6.70
C ARG A 93 -13.49 3.97 6.14
N SER A 94 -13.42 4.57 4.97
CA SER A 94 -14.54 5.33 4.42
C SER A 94 -15.71 4.40 4.04
N PRO A 95 -16.96 4.78 4.32
CA PRO A 95 -18.12 4.03 3.86
C PRO A 95 -18.16 3.88 2.33
N LEU A 96 -17.62 4.87 1.61
CA LEU A 96 -17.53 4.86 0.16
C LEU A 96 -16.66 3.70 -0.36
N PHE A 97 -15.53 3.43 0.29
CA PHE A 97 -14.68 2.30 -0.07
C PHE A 97 -15.41 0.97 0.09
N LEU A 98 -16.13 0.77 1.20
CA LEU A 98 -16.87 -0.47 1.43
C LEU A 98 -18.05 -0.64 0.47
N ALA A 99 -18.73 0.46 0.15
CA ALA A 99 -19.90 0.44 -0.72
C ALA A 99 -19.60 -0.05 -2.14
N VAL A 100 -18.38 0.14 -2.66
CA VAL A 100 -18.04 -0.31 -4.02
C VAL A 100 -18.06 -1.83 -4.16
N PHE A 101 -17.89 -2.58 -3.07
CA PHE A 101 -17.92 -4.05 -3.08
C PHE A 101 -19.34 -4.63 -3.08
N GLY A 102 -20.37 -3.78 -3.07
CA GLY A 102 -21.77 -4.19 -3.08
C GLY A 102 -22.30 -4.62 -1.72
N ALA A 103 -23.55 -5.04 -1.70
CA ALA A 103 -24.20 -5.58 -0.51
C ALA A 103 -23.56 -6.92 -0.10
N PRO A 104 -23.46 -7.23 1.21
CA PRO A 104 -22.77 -8.44 1.68
C PRO A 104 -23.32 -9.76 1.14
N ASP A 105 -24.61 -9.80 0.79
CA ASP A 105 -25.29 -10.98 0.25
C ASP A 105 -25.54 -10.89 -1.26
N ASP A 106 -25.13 -9.80 -1.92
CA ASP A 106 -25.40 -9.55 -3.34
C ASP A 106 -24.25 -8.80 -4.05
N GLU A 107 -23.28 -9.58 -4.53
CA GLU A 107 -22.14 -9.09 -5.33
C GLU A 107 -22.58 -8.48 -6.68
N SER A 108 -23.83 -8.67 -7.14
CA SER A 108 -24.31 -8.05 -8.38
C SER A 108 -24.45 -6.53 -8.28
N THR A 109 -24.60 -6.02 -7.05
CA THR A 109 -24.70 -4.60 -6.74
C THR A 109 -23.35 -3.88 -6.67
N ALA A 110 -22.23 -4.61 -6.77
CA ALA A 110 -20.89 -4.02 -6.68
C ALA A 110 -20.56 -3.13 -7.88
N ASP A 111 -19.92 -1.99 -7.61
CA ASP A 111 -19.48 -1.00 -8.60
C ASP A 111 -18.10 -1.39 -9.14
N ALA A 112 -18.08 -2.01 -10.32
CA ALA A 112 -16.86 -2.43 -11.01
C ALA A 112 -15.87 -1.26 -11.20
N ALA A 113 -16.37 -0.10 -11.62
CA ALA A 113 -15.51 1.07 -11.86
C ALA A 113 -15.00 1.63 -10.52
N GLY A 114 -15.84 1.61 -9.48
CA GLY A 114 -15.48 1.98 -8.11
C GLY A 114 -14.38 1.10 -7.54
N ILE A 115 -14.46 -0.21 -7.71
CA ILE A 115 -13.43 -1.16 -7.28
C ILE A 115 -12.10 -0.90 -7.97
N VAL A 116 -12.11 -0.70 -9.29
CA VAL A 116 -10.88 -0.38 -10.04
C VAL A 116 -10.28 0.95 -9.57
N ARG A 117 -11.11 1.98 -9.39
CA ARG A 117 -10.65 3.28 -8.85
C ARG A 117 -10.08 3.13 -7.43
N ALA A 118 -10.69 2.30 -6.59
CA ALA A 118 -10.22 2.05 -5.23
C ALA A 118 -8.85 1.35 -5.22
N GLY A 119 -8.65 0.33 -6.05
CA GLY A 119 -7.36 -0.35 -6.19
C GLY A 119 -6.27 0.57 -6.71
N ARG A 120 -6.57 1.39 -7.72
CA ARG A 120 -5.63 2.40 -8.25
C ARG A 120 -5.27 3.44 -7.20
N ARG A 121 -6.25 3.93 -6.44
CA ARG A 121 -6.01 4.91 -5.38
C ARG A 121 -5.10 4.36 -4.28
N LEU A 122 -5.33 3.12 -3.83
CA LEU A 122 -4.47 2.49 -2.84
C LEU A 122 -3.03 2.29 -3.37
N SER A 123 -2.90 1.83 -4.62
CA SER A 123 -1.60 1.68 -5.27
C SER A 123 -0.87 3.02 -5.43
N GLY A 124 -1.60 4.11 -5.62
CA GLY A 124 -1.04 5.47 -5.65
C GLY A 124 -0.45 5.91 -4.30
N TYR A 125 -1.05 5.51 -3.17
CA TYR A 125 -0.45 5.76 -1.86
C TYR A 125 0.86 5.01 -1.69
N TYR A 126 0.90 3.74 -2.11
CA TYR A 126 2.13 2.95 -2.08
C TYR A 126 3.23 3.56 -2.96
N ALA A 127 2.90 3.99 -4.18
CA ALA A 127 3.86 4.64 -5.07
C ALA A 127 4.45 5.93 -4.46
N ARG A 128 3.62 6.76 -3.82
CA ARG A 128 4.08 7.99 -3.12
C ARG A 128 4.99 7.68 -1.93
N LEU A 129 4.70 6.61 -1.17
CA LEU A 129 5.59 6.16 -0.09
C LEU A 129 6.93 5.67 -0.64
N LEU A 130 6.90 4.93 -1.76
CA LEU A 130 8.12 4.45 -2.41
C LEU A 130 8.97 5.61 -2.93
N GLU A 131 8.34 6.63 -3.51
CA GLU A 131 9.01 7.86 -3.93
C GLU A 131 9.68 8.59 -2.76
N ALA A 132 9.01 8.71 -1.61
CA ALA A 132 9.61 9.29 -0.40
C ALA A 132 10.82 8.48 0.08
N ALA A 133 10.71 7.15 0.05
CA ALA A 133 11.77 6.25 0.49
C ALA A 133 13.00 6.29 -0.44
N GLU A 134 12.76 6.40 -1.75
CA GLU A 134 13.79 6.60 -2.76
C GLU A 134 14.46 7.97 -2.61
N GLU A 135 13.69 9.01 -2.32
CA GLU A 135 14.21 10.37 -2.12
C GLU A 135 15.15 10.45 -0.92
N CYS A 136 14.80 9.83 0.22
CA CYS A 136 15.70 9.74 1.37
C CYS A 136 17.04 9.08 1.02
N ARG A 137 17.04 8.09 0.14
CA ARG A 137 18.28 7.41 -0.30
C ARG A 137 19.11 8.19 -1.30
N ARG A 138 18.52 9.15 -2.01
CA ARG A 138 19.25 10.00 -2.96
C ARG A 138 20.11 11.05 -2.28
N GLN A 139 19.84 11.32 -1.00
CA GLN A 139 20.54 12.32 -0.21
C GLN A 139 21.78 11.73 0.47
N ALA A 140 22.85 12.51 0.48
CA ALA A 140 24.00 12.30 1.36
C ALA A 140 24.17 13.49 2.31
N VAL A 141 24.80 13.22 3.45
CA VAL A 141 24.95 14.14 4.57
C VAL A 141 26.35 14.00 5.16
N ALA A 142 26.77 14.97 5.97
CA ALA A 142 27.96 14.86 6.79
C ALA A 142 27.83 13.70 7.80
N ASP A 143 28.95 13.13 8.24
CA ASP A 143 28.99 11.96 9.13
C ASP A 143 28.21 12.20 10.45
N ASP A 144 28.24 13.42 10.98
CA ASP A 144 27.54 13.80 12.20
C ASP A 144 26.00 13.75 12.05
N ASP A 145 25.49 13.96 10.83
CA ASP A 145 24.06 13.98 10.50
C ASP A 145 23.56 12.63 9.94
N ALA A 146 24.48 11.71 9.59
CA ALA A 146 24.15 10.40 9.03
C ALA A 146 23.17 9.58 9.89
N PRO A 147 23.23 9.57 11.23
CA PRO A 147 22.26 8.86 12.06
C PRO A 147 20.82 9.40 11.92
N LEU A 148 20.64 10.72 11.74
CA LEU A 148 19.32 11.34 11.57
C LEU A 148 18.71 10.94 10.23
N LEU A 149 19.51 10.96 9.15
CA LEU A 149 19.05 10.49 7.84
C LEU A 149 18.75 8.97 7.85
N ALA A 150 19.57 8.17 8.54
CA ALA A 150 19.35 6.72 8.65
C ALA A 150 18.04 6.39 9.38
N ASP A 151 17.73 7.08 10.48
CA ASP A 151 16.45 6.91 11.18
C ASP A 151 15.27 7.37 10.32
N CYS A 152 15.43 8.45 9.54
CA CYS A 152 14.42 8.85 8.56
C CYS A 152 14.17 7.75 7.51
N ILE A 153 15.22 7.17 6.93
CA ILE A 153 15.10 6.07 5.95
C ILE A 153 14.36 4.88 6.59
N ARG A 154 14.67 4.52 7.84
CA ARG A 154 13.98 3.44 8.56
C ARG A 154 12.50 3.77 8.74
N PHE A 155 12.19 4.99 9.18
CA PHE A 155 10.82 5.47 9.36
C PHE A 155 10.01 5.41 8.06
N VAL A 156 10.55 5.95 6.95
CA VAL A 156 9.84 5.99 5.66
C VAL A 156 9.65 4.59 5.06
N ASN A 157 10.55 3.64 5.34
CA ASN A 157 10.40 2.26 4.87
C ASN A 157 9.36 1.44 5.65
N GLN A 158 9.02 1.81 6.88
CA GLN A 158 8.10 1.03 7.71
C GLN A 158 6.69 0.91 7.08
N PRO A 159 6.04 2.00 6.61
CA PRO A 159 4.76 1.90 5.92
C PRO A 159 4.79 1.06 4.64
N LEU A 160 5.93 0.97 3.93
CA LEU A 160 6.03 0.11 2.75
C LEU A 160 5.86 -1.37 3.12
N GLN A 161 6.35 -1.79 4.28
CA GLN A 161 6.16 -3.15 4.79
C GLN A 161 4.70 -3.38 5.24
N ASP A 162 4.11 -2.40 5.91
CA ASP A 162 2.71 -2.46 6.33
C ASP A 162 1.74 -2.63 5.15
N PHE A 163 1.96 -1.89 4.06
CA PHE A 163 1.17 -2.03 2.85
C PHE A 163 1.32 -3.41 2.19
N ASN A 164 2.50 -4.03 2.27
CA ASN A 164 2.67 -5.41 1.83
C ASN A 164 1.87 -6.39 2.71
N GLY A 165 1.83 -6.15 4.03
CA GLY A 165 0.97 -6.90 4.96
C GLY A 165 -0.51 -6.79 4.58
N TYR A 166 -0.98 -5.58 4.28
CA TYR A 166 -2.34 -5.36 3.80
C TYR A 166 -2.67 -6.14 2.52
N LEU A 167 -1.75 -6.21 1.57
CA LEU A 167 -1.96 -6.98 0.33
C LEU A 167 -2.14 -8.48 0.64
N ASN A 168 -1.38 -9.03 1.59
CA ASN A 168 -1.56 -10.40 2.05
C ASN A 168 -2.94 -10.59 2.67
N ASP A 169 -3.40 -9.66 3.51
CA ASP A 169 -4.75 -9.72 4.10
C ASP A 169 -5.87 -9.70 3.04
N VAL A 170 -5.70 -8.94 1.96
CA VAL A 170 -6.62 -8.93 0.82
C VAL A 170 -6.66 -10.30 0.12
N LEU A 171 -5.49 -10.91 -0.10
CA LEU A 171 -5.39 -12.22 -0.75
C LEU A 171 -5.97 -13.33 0.12
N GLU A 172 -5.66 -13.34 1.42
CA GLU A 172 -6.24 -14.29 2.37
C GLU A 172 -7.77 -14.17 2.44
N ARG A 173 -8.27 -12.94 2.42
CA ARG A 173 -9.71 -12.67 2.36
C ARG A 173 -10.36 -13.23 1.10
N LEU A 174 -9.74 -12.99 -0.06
CA LEU A 174 -10.21 -13.55 -1.33
C LEU A 174 -10.23 -15.07 -1.28
N GLU A 175 -9.15 -15.70 -0.82
CA GLU A 175 -9.04 -17.15 -0.70
C GLU A 175 -10.14 -17.72 0.21
N HIS A 176 -10.41 -17.08 1.35
CA HIS A 176 -11.49 -17.46 2.25
C HIS A 176 -12.87 -17.38 1.58
N GLN A 177 -13.13 -16.34 0.80
CA GLN A 177 -14.39 -16.20 0.06
C GLN A 177 -14.52 -17.27 -1.04
N GLN A 178 -13.46 -17.51 -1.81
CA GLN A 178 -13.42 -18.54 -2.85
C GLN A 178 -13.71 -19.94 -2.28
N LYS A 179 -13.05 -20.33 -1.17
CA LYS A 179 -13.29 -21.61 -0.49
C LYS A 179 -14.77 -21.79 -0.10
N ARG A 180 -15.41 -20.71 0.37
CA ARG A 180 -16.84 -20.72 0.74
C ARG A 180 -17.75 -20.80 -0.48
N ALA A 181 -17.43 -20.07 -1.55
CA ALA A 181 -18.18 -20.12 -2.80
C ALA A 181 -18.18 -21.53 -3.41
N VAL A 182 -17.01 -22.19 -3.45
CA VAL A 182 -16.86 -23.59 -3.90
C VAL A 182 -17.67 -24.55 -3.04
N ALA A 183 -17.69 -24.35 -1.73
CA ALA A 183 -18.53 -25.12 -0.79
C ALA A 183 -20.04 -24.79 -0.89
N GLY A 184 -20.46 -23.91 -1.81
CA GLY A 184 -21.86 -23.49 -1.96
C GLY A 184 -22.40 -22.66 -0.80
N ARG A 185 -21.52 -22.12 0.05
CA ARG A 185 -21.87 -21.23 1.16
C ARG A 185 -22.02 -19.80 0.66
N ARG A 186 -22.85 -19.01 1.34
CA ARG A 186 -23.00 -17.57 1.05
C ARG A 186 -21.71 -16.81 1.38
N PRO A 187 -21.41 -15.68 0.72
CA PRO A 187 -20.35 -14.76 1.13
C PRO A 187 -20.52 -14.34 2.61
N LEU A 188 -19.43 -13.90 3.25
CA LEU A 188 -19.48 -13.39 4.63
C LEU A 188 -19.39 -11.87 4.55
N THR A 189 -20.19 -11.20 5.37
CA THR A 189 -19.92 -9.82 5.74
C THR A 189 -18.62 -9.82 6.55
N LEU A 190 -17.52 -9.41 5.94
CA LEU A 190 -16.24 -9.29 6.62
C LEU A 190 -16.03 -7.83 7.05
N PRO A 191 -15.42 -7.59 8.21
CA PRO A 191 -15.09 -6.24 8.65
C PRO A 191 -14.13 -5.58 7.63
N PRO A 192 -14.08 -4.25 7.56
CA PRO A 192 -13.07 -3.54 6.75
C PRO A 192 -11.67 -4.08 7.06
N LEU A 193 -10.83 -4.24 6.03
CA LEU A 193 -9.42 -4.55 6.25
C LEU A 193 -8.73 -3.26 6.74
N PRO A 194 -8.19 -3.23 7.96
CA PRO A 194 -7.38 -2.11 8.39
C PRO A 194 -6.06 -2.15 7.60
N LEU A 195 -5.54 -0.97 7.25
CA LEU A 195 -4.12 -0.86 6.96
C LEU A 195 -3.40 -0.95 8.31
N PRO A 196 -2.55 -1.95 8.57
CA PRO A 196 -1.67 -1.90 9.72
C PRO A 196 -0.84 -0.63 9.60
N VAL A 197 -0.80 0.18 10.65
CA VAL A 197 0.12 1.31 10.72
C VAL A 197 1.00 1.01 11.92
N THR A 198 2.17 0.47 11.62
CA THR A 198 3.18 0.21 12.62
C THR A 198 4.16 1.35 12.62
N THR A 199 4.40 1.88 13.81
CA THR A 199 5.33 2.97 14.03
C THR A 199 6.33 2.49 15.07
N ASP A 200 7.61 2.49 14.72
CA ASP A 200 8.66 2.27 15.70
C ASP A 200 8.79 3.55 16.54
N ASP A 201 8.15 3.55 17.71
CA ASP A 201 8.17 4.69 18.63
C ASP A 201 9.61 5.11 18.96
N GLY A 202 10.55 4.17 19.06
CA GLY A 202 11.96 4.48 19.32
C GLY A 202 12.60 5.28 18.19
N VAL A 203 12.30 4.94 16.93
CA VAL A 203 12.77 5.70 15.75
C VAL A 203 12.13 7.09 15.72
N ILE A 204 10.83 7.20 15.99
CA ILE A 204 10.16 8.51 16.06
C ILE A 204 10.78 9.40 17.15
N TRP A 205 10.95 8.89 18.36
CA TRP A 205 11.52 9.66 19.45
C TRP A 205 12.95 10.10 19.14
N SER A 206 13.77 9.22 18.55
CA SER A 206 15.13 9.56 18.11
C SER A 206 15.13 10.69 17.07
N ILE A 207 14.20 10.67 16.10
CA ILE A 207 14.06 11.75 15.12
C ILE A 207 13.65 13.05 15.81
N LEU A 208 12.61 13.01 16.66
CA LEU A 208 12.09 14.20 17.33
C LEU A 208 13.13 14.85 18.25
N ASP A 209 13.85 14.05 19.03
CA ASP A 209 14.91 14.54 19.93
C ASP A 209 16.02 15.22 19.14
N ARG A 210 16.47 14.64 18.02
CA ARG A 210 17.54 15.23 17.19
C ARG A 210 17.07 16.46 16.43
N LEU A 211 15.80 16.55 16.04
CA LEU A 211 15.24 17.75 15.42
C LEU A 211 15.17 18.94 16.38
N GLN A 212 15.07 18.71 17.70
CA GLN A 212 15.05 19.78 18.71
C GLN A 212 16.44 20.36 19.02
N VAL A 213 17.52 19.67 18.63
CA VAL A 213 18.91 20.07 18.94
C VAL A 213 19.52 20.95 17.84
N VAL A 214 18.85 21.10 16.70
CA VAL A 214 19.36 21.80 15.49
C VAL A 214 19.01 23.30 15.46
N ASP A 215 18.54 23.88 16.58
CA ASP A 215 18.32 25.33 16.75
C ASP A 215 19.62 26.14 16.90
#